data_AF-A0A2V9VQE3-F1
#
_entry.id   AF-A0A2V9VQE3-F1
#
_cell.length_a   1.000
_cell.length_b   1.000
_cell.length_c   1.000
_cell.angle_alpha   90.00
_cell.angle_beta   90.00
_cell.angle_gamma   90.00
#
_symmetry.space_group_name_H-M   'P 1'
#
loop_
_entity.id
_entity.type
_entity.pdbx_description
1 polymer ?
#
loop_
_entity_poly.entity_id
_entity_poly.type
_entity_poly.pdbx_seq_one_letter_code
_entity_poly.pdbx_strand_id
1 'polypeptide(L)'
;MAGGQPMECTMKRFVVYQLLSTVLIALLSPCAVAADTGKDQTSIQVDKVFADLQKAGSPGCALGVFRNAQIIYAKGYGLASVELNSPITPETVFDIGSTSKQFTASSILLLEKQGKLSVNDDLRKYIPELPDYSKSGGHKITILNLLNHTSGLRDYLALLQLSGVSGDSVTTDDDALALIVRQKLLGFAPGTDWAYSNTGFFLLSVIVKRVSGMTLREFAAQNIFHPLHMTHTSFRDDHTMLIPNRALAYDPAEKSGFKLDVSYYEQLGDGAVHTSVQDLAQWDENFYSAGMGGKDFLAELQEQGKLTTGKTLEYAKGLFIKDYRGLHTVRHGGAWGGYRAELLRFPEQHFSVACLCNLANANPEKRAEQVADVYLGSLMKPREAAVPASENTKTPTGPTLTSEQMANLTGMYRNAAKENVARVSAVDGKLQLEIYGSKFGLRPVSQTQFLLIDFPVDAKLTFELQHDHARREMKLSGDEMIAATYQPVTEFVPSAGELATYTGDFKSDELGVLYRLRIIEEFHEPDYLCPTRYGPQSPMNSRSATREALFSSQKMKRAASPDSISTLAEPVASNSYVLQN
;
A
#
# COMPACT_ATOMS: atom_id res chain seq x y z
N MET A 1 32.76 49.94 0.59
CA MET A 1 34.21 50.21 0.40
C MET A 1 34.76 50.74 1.71
N ALA A 2 35.88 50.14 2.16
CA ALA A 2 36.79 50.53 3.27
C ALA A 2 36.16 50.66 4.68
N GLY A 3 36.69 50.10 5.76
CA GLY A 3 37.95 49.38 6.00
C GLY A 3 38.38 49.55 7.48
N GLY A 4 38.52 48.44 8.20
CA GLY A 4 39.62 48.14 9.14
C GLY A 4 39.81 48.89 10.48
N GLN A 5 39.45 48.19 11.59
CA GLN A 5 40.30 47.79 12.74
C GLN A 5 40.96 48.87 13.69
N PRO A 6 41.52 48.49 14.87
CA PRO A 6 40.81 48.09 16.11
C PRO A 6 41.35 48.85 17.37
N MET A 7 40.76 48.62 18.55
CA MET A 7 41.35 49.06 19.83
C MET A 7 41.49 47.88 20.80
N GLU A 8 42.74 47.53 21.14
CA GLU A 8 43.11 46.82 22.35
C GLU A 8 43.43 47.83 23.47
N CYS A 9 43.07 47.52 24.72
CA CYS A 9 43.68 48.14 25.90
C CYS A 9 43.73 47.19 27.11
N THR A 10 44.91 46.59 27.27
CA THR A 10 45.73 46.48 28.49
C THR A 10 45.25 45.71 29.74
N MET A 11 46.04 44.66 30.02
CA MET A 11 46.29 43.99 31.30
C MET A 11 46.67 44.92 32.47
N LYS A 12 46.34 44.50 33.70
CA LYS A 12 47.22 44.65 34.88
C LYS A 12 47.21 43.38 35.75
N ARG A 13 48.43 42.94 36.09
CA ARG A 13 48.81 41.79 36.93
C ARG A 13 48.84 42.18 38.42
N PHE A 14 48.68 41.20 39.30
CA PHE A 14 49.27 41.18 40.65
C PHE A 14 49.98 39.83 40.91
N VAL A 15 50.93 39.85 41.84
CA VAL A 15 52.19 39.09 41.90
C VAL A 15 52.25 38.16 43.13
N VAL A 16 52.56 36.86 42.88
CA VAL A 16 53.59 35.96 43.46
C VAL A 16 53.58 35.47 44.94
N TYR A 17 54.04 34.21 45.09
CA TYR A 17 54.77 33.48 46.19
C TYR A 17 53.99 32.25 46.73
N GLN A 18 54.53 31.05 46.96
CA GLN A 18 55.74 30.31 46.57
C GLN A 18 55.53 28.82 46.99
N LEU A 19 56.03 27.90 46.16
CA LEU A 19 56.51 26.52 46.40
C LEU A 19 56.36 25.85 47.79
N LEU A 20 55.84 24.61 47.81
CA LEU A 20 56.53 23.44 48.38
C LEU A 20 55.92 22.12 47.91
N SER A 21 56.77 21.31 47.29
CA SER A 21 56.53 19.97 46.76
C SER A 21 56.51 18.92 47.87
N THR A 22 55.51 18.06 47.90
CA THR A 22 55.67 16.69 48.43
C THR A 22 54.82 15.72 47.60
N VAL A 23 55.52 14.73 47.08
CA VAL A 23 55.02 13.62 46.27
C VAL A 23 54.20 12.68 47.15
N LEU A 24 52.94 12.43 46.78
CA LEU A 24 52.22 11.22 47.16
C LEU A 24 51.65 10.59 45.89
N ILE A 25 52.41 9.65 45.33
CA ILE A 25 51.97 8.71 44.31
C ILE A 25 51.39 7.51 45.07
N ALA A 26 50.06 7.30 45.02
CA ALA A 26 49.43 5.99 45.11
C ALA A 26 47.90 6.09 44.92
N LEU A 27 47.41 5.30 43.95
CA LEU A 27 46.02 4.83 43.78
C LEU A 27 44.98 5.81 43.21
N LEU A 28 45.24 6.31 42.00
CA LEU A 28 44.14 6.53 41.05
C LEU A 28 43.83 5.19 40.39
N SER A 29 42.80 4.50 40.89
CA SER A 29 42.17 3.41 40.14
C SER A 29 41.69 3.98 38.79
N PRO A 30 42.15 3.46 37.64
CA PRO A 30 41.47 3.71 36.39
C PRO A 30 40.17 2.91 36.46
N CYS A 31 39.08 3.55 36.89
CA CYS A 31 37.77 2.99 36.60
C CYS A 31 37.63 3.10 35.09
N ALA A 32 37.96 2.00 34.41
CA ALA A 32 37.80 1.84 32.98
C ALA A 32 36.38 2.29 32.63
N VAL A 33 36.29 3.40 31.89
CA VAL A 33 35.12 3.67 31.08
C VAL A 33 35.13 2.55 30.04
N ALA A 34 34.41 1.46 30.35
CA ALA A 34 34.09 0.47 29.36
C ALA A 34 33.25 1.21 28.31
N ALA A 35 33.90 1.61 27.22
CA ALA A 35 33.21 1.93 25.99
C ALA A 35 32.50 0.64 25.56
N ASP A 36 31.19 0.58 25.79
CA ASP A 36 30.34 -0.47 25.29
C ASP A 36 30.30 -0.36 23.76
N THR A 37 31.23 -1.07 23.12
CA THR A 37 31.41 -1.11 21.66
C THR A 37 30.80 -2.37 21.05
N GLY A 38 29.90 -3.05 21.78
CA GLY A 38 29.09 -4.14 21.27
C GLY A 38 27.66 -3.69 21.00
N LYS A 39 27.14 -3.90 19.79
CA LYS A 39 25.67 -3.86 19.60
C LYS A 39 25.05 -4.93 20.51
N ASP A 40 24.04 -4.57 21.31
CA ASP A 40 23.25 -5.53 22.09
C ASP A 40 22.71 -6.65 21.17
N GLN A 41 22.60 -7.87 21.70
CA GLN A 41 22.13 -9.06 20.98
C GLN A 41 20.79 -8.82 20.27
N THR A 42 19.89 -8.07 20.91
CA THR A 42 18.60 -7.64 20.34
C THR A 42 18.80 -6.86 19.04
N SER A 43 19.70 -5.87 19.05
CA SER A 43 20.02 -5.04 17.89
C SER A 43 20.65 -5.85 16.75
N ILE A 44 21.45 -6.87 17.06
CA ILE A 44 22.02 -7.79 16.06
C ILE A 44 20.91 -8.64 15.41
N GLN A 45 19.95 -9.12 16.20
CA GLN A 45 18.82 -9.90 15.67
C GLN A 45 17.91 -9.04 14.77
N VAL A 46 17.64 -7.81 15.18
CA VAL A 46 16.91 -6.83 14.34
C VAL A 46 17.66 -6.56 13.03
N ASP A 47 18.98 -6.32 13.08
CA ASP A 47 19.76 -6.07 11.87
C ASP A 47 19.74 -7.23 10.87
N LYS A 48 19.59 -8.48 11.33
CA LYS A 48 19.46 -9.67 10.46
C LYS A 48 18.17 -9.66 9.65
N VAL A 49 17.08 -9.06 10.15
CA VAL A 49 15.81 -8.93 9.43
C VAL A 49 15.97 -8.10 8.15
N PHE A 50 16.97 -7.22 8.10
CA PHE A 50 17.22 -6.29 6.99
C PHE A 50 18.51 -6.61 6.22
N ALA A 51 19.10 -7.79 6.41
CA ALA A 51 20.39 -8.15 5.83
C ALA A 51 20.39 -8.09 4.28
N ASP A 52 19.26 -8.36 3.64
CA ASP A 52 19.09 -8.31 2.19
C ASP A 52 19.16 -6.88 1.62
N LEU A 53 18.83 -5.87 2.42
CA LEU A 53 18.85 -4.45 2.06
C LEU A 53 20.20 -3.76 2.36
N GLN A 54 21.18 -4.49 2.93
CA GLN A 54 22.52 -3.97 3.20
C GLN A 54 23.45 -4.05 1.98
N LYS A 55 22.95 -4.50 0.83
CA LYS A 55 23.70 -4.52 -0.44
C LYS A 55 23.96 -3.10 -0.92
N ALA A 56 25.17 -2.84 -1.40
CA ALA A 56 25.54 -1.54 -1.96
C ALA A 56 24.61 -1.16 -3.14
N GLY A 57 24.19 0.11 -3.20
CA GLY A 57 23.36 0.63 -4.30
C GLY A 57 21.88 0.26 -4.23
N SER A 58 21.41 -0.40 -3.17
CA SER A 58 20.00 -0.78 -3.02
C SER A 58 19.17 0.35 -2.39
N PRO A 59 17.94 0.63 -2.89
CA PRO A 59 16.88 1.20 -2.07
C PRO A 59 16.64 0.35 -0.82
N GLY A 60 15.90 0.87 0.15
CA GLY A 60 15.66 0.11 1.37
C GLY A 60 14.55 0.65 2.26
N CYS A 61 14.78 0.64 3.57
CA CYS A 61 13.76 0.92 4.56
C CYS A 61 14.30 1.69 5.77
N ALA A 62 13.46 2.53 6.37
CA ALA A 62 13.61 3.04 7.72
C ALA A 62 12.79 2.18 8.70
N LEU A 63 13.38 1.85 9.84
CA LEU A 63 12.75 1.12 10.94
C LEU A 63 12.73 2.00 12.19
N GLY A 64 11.58 2.06 12.86
CA GLY A 64 11.42 2.56 14.22
C GLY A 64 10.76 1.52 15.11
N VAL A 65 11.26 1.33 16.32
CA VAL A 65 10.68 0.48 17.36
C VAL A 65 10.41 1.34 18.59
N PHE A 66 9.16 1.37 19.01
CA PHE A 66 8.68 2.23 20.08
C PHE A 66 8.25 1.36 21.27
N ARG A 67 8.58 1.80 22.48
CA ARG A 67 8.11 1.16 23.71
C ARG A 67 8.00 2.19 24.82
N ASN A 68 6.87 2.21 25.54
CA ASN A 68 6.66 3.08 26.70
C ASN A 68 7.04 4.56 26.42
N ALA A 69 6.46 5.14 25.35
CA ALA A 69 6.73 6.51 24.90
C ALA A 69 8.17 6.82 24.43
N GLN A 70 9.01 5.80 24.21
CA GLN A 70 10.40 5.96 23.78
C GLN A 70 10.70 5.21 22.49
N ILE A 71 11.54 5.80 21.65
CA ILE A 71 12.16 5.10 20.52
C ILE A 71 13.32 4.26 21.08
N ILE A 72 13.13 2.94 21.18
CA ILE A 72 14.13 2.02 21.72
C ILE A 72 15.08 1.49 20.64
N TYR A 73 14.70 1.62 19.37
CA TYR A 73 15.54 1.31 18.21
C TYR A 73 15.09 2.13 17.01
N ALA A 74 16.00 2.76 16.29
CA ALA A 74 15.70 3.38 15.00
C ALA A 74 16.90 3.31 14.06
N LYS A 75 16.66 2.93 12.80
CA LYS A 75 17.73 2.77 11.82
C LYS A 75 17.23 2.83 10.38
N GLY A 76 18.04 3.39 9.49
CA GLY A 76 17.87 3.25 8.05
C GLY A 76 18.74 2.14 7.45
N TYR A 77 18.21 1.46 6.45
CA TYR A 77 18.86 0.43 5.67
C TYR A 77 18.73 0.80 4.19
N GLY A 78 19.82 0.79 3.43
CA GLY A 78 19.81 1.16 2.00
C GLY A 78 19.77 2.67 1.75
N LEU A 79 19.37 3.04 0.53
CA LEU A 79 19.46 4.40 0.00
C LEU A 79 18.10 5.06 -0.19
N ALA A 80 17.98 6.31 0.26
CA ALA A 80 16.83 7.18 0.04
C ALA A 80 16.79 7.67 -1.41
N SER A 81 17.97 7.90 -2.01
CA SER A 81 18.14 8.06 -3.46
C SER A 81 19.33 7.24 -3.92
N VAL A 82 19.07 6.33 -4.86
CA VAL A 82 20.08 5.50 -5.52
C VAL A 82 21.01 6.38 -6.37
N GLU A 83 20.46 7.33 -7.12
CA GLU A 83 21.21 8.20 -8.02
C GLU A 83 22.18 9.12 -7.28
N LEU A 84 21.79 9.57 -6.08
CA LEU A 84 22.59 10.46 -5.24
C LEU A 84 23.39 9.72 -4.17
N ASN A 85 23.28 8.38 -4.11
CA ASN A 85 23.86 7.55 -3.05
C ASN A 85 23.57 8.09 -1.64
N SER A 86 22.35 8.62 -1.45
CA SER A 86 21.93 9.23 -0.18
C SER A 86 21.37 8.16 0.75
N PRO A 87 21.90 8.00 1.97
CA PRO A 87 21.47 6.94 2.88
C PRO A 87 20.06 7.22 3.43
N ILE A 88 19.32 6.14 3.72
CA ILE A 88 18.11 6.24 4.55
C ILE A 88 18.52 6.48 6.01
N THR A 89 17.80 7.37 6.68
CA THR A 89 17.88 7.64 8.12
C THR A 89 16.49 7.51 8.75
N PRO A 90 16.37 7.46 10.10
CA PRO A 90 15.08 7.49 10.77
C PRO A 90 14.20 8.72 10.44
N GLU A 91 14.82 9.82 10.02
CA GLU A 91 14.18 11.09 9.66
C GLU A 91 13.80 11.17 8.17
N THR A 92 14.20 10.18 7.38
CA THR A 92 13.85 10.11 5.95
C THR A 92 12.34 10.01 5.80
N VAL A 93 11.79 10.81 4.89
CA VAL A 93 10.35 10.95 4.65
C VAL A 93 9.92 10.03 3.51
N PHE A 94 8.86 9.26 3.72
CA PHE A 94 8.27 8.32 2.77
C PHE A 94 6.79 8.62 2.59
N ASP A 95 6.24 8.36 1.40
CA ASP A 95 4.80 8.22 1.24
C ASP A 95 4.37 6.90 1.88
N ILE A 96 3.48 6.96 2.87
CA ILE A 96 3.04 5.78 3.61
C ILE A 96 1.81 5.10 2.99
N GLY A 97 1.40 5.55 1.81
CA GLY A 97 0.27 5.01 1.06
C GLY A 97 -0.98 4.89 1.93
N SER A 98 -1.63 3.74 1.88
CA SER A 98 -2.88 3.50 2.62
C SER A 98 -2.80 3.60 4.15
N THR A 99 -1.59 3.57 4.75
CA THR A 99 -1.41 3.87 6.18
C THR A 99 -1.93 5.28 6.52
N SER A 100 -2.01 6.17 5.53
CA SER A 100 -2.59 7.52 5.62
C SER A 100 -4.04 7.56 6.11
N LYS A 101 -4.81 6.49 5.88
CA LYS A 101 -6.25 6.45 6.15
C LYS A 101 -6.62 6.73 7.60
N GLN A 102 -5.77 6.34 8.56
CA GLN A 102 -6.00 6.63 9.98
C GLN A 102 -6.01 8.14 10.29
N PHE A 103 -5.24 8.96 9.55
CA PHE A 103 -5.21 10.42 9.72
C PHE A 103 -6.45 11.08 9.10
N THR A 104 -6.92 10.56 7.97
CA THR A 104 -8.17 10.99 7.33
C THR A 104 -9.38 10.67 8.21
N ALA A 105 -9.44 9.45 8.74
CA ALA A 105 -10.49 9.05 9.68
C ALA A 105 -10.49 9.92 10.94
N SER A 106 -9.30 10.16 11.50
CA SER A 106 -9.12 11.07 12.63
C SER A 106 -9.63 12.48 12.33
N SER A 107 -9.39 12.98 11.12
CA SER A 107 -9.89 14.30 10.70
C SER A 107 -11.42 14.38 10.68
N ILE A 108 -12.08 13.32 10.22
CA ILE A 108 -13.55 13.21 10.21
C ILE A 108 -14.11 13.14 11.64
N LEU A 109 -13.53 12.29 12.49
CA LEU A 109 -13.96 12.16 13.88
C LEU A 109 -13.72 13.44 14.70
N LEU A 110 -12.65 14.18 14.40
CA LEU A 110 -12.42 15.50 14.99
C LEU A 110 -13.49 16.52 14.56
N LEU A 111 -13.92 16.49 13.30
CA LEU A 111 -15.05 17.33 12.83
C LEU A 111 -16.38 16.93 13.49
N GLU A 112 -16.63 15.64 13.69
CA GLU A 112 -17.80 15.17 14.45
C GLU A 112 -17.76 15.64 15.90
N LYS A 113 -16.61 15.52 16.57
CA LYS A 113 -16.41 16.02 17.94
C LYS A 113 -16.61 17.53 18.04
N GLN A 114 -16.31 18.28 16.97
CA GLN A 114 -16.59 19.72 16.85
C GLN A 114 -18.07 20.03 16.55
N GLY A 115 -18.93 19.02 16.42
CA GLY A 115 -20.35 19.17 16.09
C GLY A 115 -20.64 19.60 14.66
N LYS A 116 -19.65 19.49 13.76
CA LYS A 116 -19.76 19.99 12.36
C LYS A 116 -20.40 18.99 11.40
N LEU A 117 -20.31 17.70 11.72
CA LEU A 117 -20.93 16.61 10.97
C LEU A 117 -21.32 15.48 11.93
N SER A 118 -22.07 14.50 11.47
CA SER A 118 -22.14 13.19 12.10
C SER A 118 -21.69 12.10 11.13
N VAL A 119 -20.99 11.07 11.61
CA VAL A 119 -20.63 9.91 10.78
C VAL A 119 -21.86 9.16 10.26
N ASN A 120 -23.03 9.36 10.86
CA ASN A 120 -24.30 8.79 10.42
C ASN A 120 -25.05 9.66 9.40
N ASP A 121 -24.51 10.83 9.02
CA ASP A 121 -25.07 11.65 7.96
C ASP A 121 -24.99 10.92 6.60
N ASP A 122 -25.97 11.19 5.73
CA ASP A 122 -25.88 10.79 4.33
C ASP A 122 -24.78 11.58 3.64
N LEU A 123 -23.93 10.89 2.88
CA LEU A 123 -22.86 11.48 2.08
C LEU A 123 -23.36 12.57 1.12
N ARG A 124 -24.56 12.42 0.55
CA ARG A 124 -25.17 13.39 -0.38
C ARG A 124 -25.50 14.74 0.27
N LYS A 125 -25.53 14.81 1.61
CA LYS A 125 -25.61 16.08 2.36
C LYS A 125 -24.39 16.98 2.08
N TYR A 126 -23.22 16.38 1.91
CA TYR A 126 -21.95 17.08 1.69
C TYR A 126 -21.51 17.04 0.23
N ILE A 127 -21.93 16.01 -0.52
CA ILE A 127 -21.59 15.80 -1.93
C ILE A 127 -22.88 15.60 -2.75
N PRO A 128 -23.69 16.66 -2.95
CA PRO A 128 -25.01 16.57 -3.59
C PRO A 128 -24.96 16.12 -5.06
N GLU A 129 -23.82 16.26 -5.73
CA GLU A 129 -23.60 15.80 -7.09
C GLU A 129 -23.49 14.27 -7.23
N LEU A 130 -23.37 13.53 -6.12
CA LEU A 130 -23.42 12.07 -6.17
C LEU A 130 -24.80 11.56 -6.61
N PRO A 131 -24.83 10.52 -7.46
CA PRO A 131 -26.06 9.89 -7.90
C PRO A 131 -26.95 9.40 -6.77
N ASP A 132 -28.24 9.31 -7.08
CA ASP A 132 -29.17 8.57 -6.26
C ASP A 132 -29.02 7.07 -6.49
N TYR A 133 -28.37 6.39 -5.54
CA TYR A 133 -28.13 4.96 -5.59
C TYR A 133 -29.33 4.11 -5.16
N SER A 134 -30.49 4.71 -4.86
CA SER A 134 -31.70 3.98 -4.42
C SER A 134 -32.13 2.89 -5.40
N LYS A 135 -31.92 3.11 -6.70
CA LYS A 135 -32.21 2.13 -7.76
C LYS A 135 -31.28 0.91 -7.76
N SER A 136 -30.15 0.98 -7.05
CA SER A 136 -29.17 -0.10 -6.90
C SER A 136 -29.13 -0.69 -5.48
N GLY A 137 -30.17 -0.44 -4.67
CA GLY A 137 -30.26 -0.92 -3.29
C GLY A 137 -29.55 -0.03 -2.25
N GLY A 138 -28.94 1.08 -2.67
CA GLY A 138 -28.29 2.06 -1.80
C GLY A 138 -29.19 3.24 -1.48
N HIS A 139 -30.06 3.13 -0.48
CA HIS A 139 -30.94 4.23 -0.09
C HIS A 139 -30.23 5.33 0.71
N LYS A 140 -29.16 4.98 1.44
CA LYS A 140 -28.35 5.91 2.23
C LYS A 140 -26.93 5.37 2.35
N ILE A 141 -25.95 6.13 1.87
CA ILE A 141 -24.52 5.85 2.12
C ILE A 141 -24.07 6.82 3.20
N THR A 142 -23.65 6.30 4.36
CA THR A 142 -23.18 7.14 5.47
C THR A 142 -21.68 7.40 5.39
N ILE A 143 -21.22 8.44 6.07
CA ILE A 143 -19.78 8.68 6.30
C ILE A 143 -19.15 7.46 7.03
N LEU A 144 -19.86 6.84 7.97
CA LEU A 144 -19.43 5.62 8.65
C LEU A 144 -19.25 4.44 7.68
N ASN A 145 -20.06 4.36 6.62
CA ASN A 145 -19.85 3.35 5.59
C ASN A 145 -18.54 3.59 4.83
N LEU A 146 -18.15 4.84 4.59
CA LEU A 146 -16.86 5.17 3.96
C LEU A 146 -15.68 4.79 4.88
N LEU A 147 -15.75 5.19 6.15
CA LEU A 147 -14.72 4.91 7.15
C LEU A 147 -14.45 3.40 7.33
N ASN A 148 -15.49 2.57 7.16
CA ASN A 148 -15.41 1.12 7.37
C ASN A 148 -15.38 0.29 6.08
N HIS A 149 -15.22 0.88 4.90
CA HIS A 149 -15.23 0.16 3.60
C HIS A 149 -16.50 -0.69 3.36
N THR A 150 -17.66 -0.17 3.75
CA THR A 150 -18.97 -0.83 3.60
C THR A 150 -19.93 -0.03 2.72
N SER A 151 -19.43 0.86 1.86
CA SER A 151 -20.26 1.76 1.04
C SER A 151 -20.81 1.11 -0.23
N GLY A 152 -20.14 0.08 -0.75
CA GLY A 152 -20.42 -0.50 -2.06
C GLY A 152 -19.94 0.36 -3.25
N LEU A 153 -19.28 1.50 -3.00
CA LEU A 153 -18.72 2.36 -4.06
C LEU A 153 -17.52 1.68 -4.72
N ARG A 154 -17.47 1.72 -6.05
CA ARG A 154 -16.35 1.17 -6.81
C ARG A 154 -15.11 2.04 -6.62
N ASP A 155 -13.95 1.39 -6.58
CA ASP A 155 -12.65 2.02 -6.35
C ASP A 155 -12.25 2.93 -7.53
N TYR A 156 -12.00 4.21 -7.27
CA TYR A 156 -11.75 5.20 -8.31
C TYR A 156 -10.39 5.04 -8.97
N LEU A 157 -9.39 4.44 -8.30
CA LEU A 157 -8.10 4.16 -8.91
C LEU A 157 -8.25 3.10 -10.00
N ALA A 158 -9.05 2.06 -9.73
CA ALA A 158 -9.40 1.07 -10.74
C ALA A 158 -10.19 1.70 -11.90
N LEU A 159 -11.11 2.62 -11.61
CA LEU A 159 -11.85 3.31 -12.66
C LEU A 159 -10.95 4.23 -13.50
N LEU A 160 -10.01 4.96 -12.88
CA LEU A 160 -9.03 5.79 -13.58
C LEU A 160 -8.20 4.93 -14.53
N GLN A 161 -7.68 3.80 -14.05
CA GLN A 161 -6.94 2.86 -14.88
C GLN A 161 -7.79 2.34 -16.05
N LEU A 162 -9.04 1.95 -15.80
CA LEU A 162 -9.96 1.48 -16.84
C LEU A 162 -10.29 2.58 -17.87
N SER A 163 -10.31 3.85 -17.45
CA SER A 163 -10.49 5.01 -18.34
C SER A 163 -9.24 5.34 -19.17
N GLY A 164 -8.12 4.65 -18.94
CA GLY A 164 -6.86 4.83 -19.67
C GLY A 164 -5.85 5.75 -18.99
N VAL A 165 -6.13 6.19 -17.76
CA VAL A 165 -5.20 6.98 -16.97
C VAL A 165 -4.11 6.08 -16.41
N SER A 166 -2.85 6.45 -16.64
CA SER A 166 -1.68 5.74 -16.11
C SER A 166 -1.30 6.25 -14.71
N GLY A 167 -0.51 5.48 -13.96
CA GLY A 167 -0.06 5.88 -12.61
C GLY A 167 0.89 7.08 -12.58
N ASP A 168 1.52 7.38 -13.71
CA ASP A 168 2.40 8.54 -13.96
C ASP A 168 1.68 9.70 -14.66
N SER A 169 0.35 9.64 -14.80
CA SER A 169 -0.45 10.80 -15.18
C SER A 169 -0.58 11.77 -14.00
N VAL A 170 -0.74 13.06 -14.27
CA VAL A 170 -1.24 14.02 -13.27
C VAL A 170 -2.76 13.91 -13.25
N THR A 171 -3.33 13.71 -12.06
CA THR A 171 -4.79 13.73 -11.87
C THR A 171 -5.15 14.49 -10.61
N THR A 172 -6.30 15.17 -10.66
CA THR A 172 -6.78 16.07 -9.61
C THR A 172 -7.99 15.50 -8.87
N ASP A 173 -8.40 16.12 -7.76
CA ASP A 173 -9.66 15.81 -7.08
C ASP A 173 -10.86 15.88 -8.04
N ASP A 174 -10.87 16.85 -8.97
CA ASP A 174 -11.97 17.04 -9.92
C ASP A 174 -12.06 15.88 -10.91
N ASP A 175 -10.92 15.33 -11.37
CA ASP A 175 -10.90 14.17 -12.26
C ASP A 175 -11.47 12.92 -11.57
N ALA A 176 -11.05 12.67 -10.34
CA ALA A 176 -11.55 11.56 -9.54
C ALA A 176 -13.04 11.72 -9.23
N LEU A 177 -13.47 12.90 -8.80
CA LEU A 177 -14.86 13.18 -8.46
C LEU A 177 -15.76 13.08 -9.71
N ALA A 178 -15.33 13.61 -10.86
CA ALA A 178 -16.06 13.50 -12.13
C ALA A 178 -16.30 12.05 -12.55
N LEU A 179 -15.35 11.15 -12.26
CA LEU A 179 -15.49 9.73 -12.53
C LEU A 179 -16.44 9.04 -11.53
N ILE A 180 -16.35 9.40 -10.24
CA ILE A 180 -17.19 8.84 -9.18
C ILE A 180 -18.66 9.22 -9.37
N VAL A 181 -18.96 10.49 -9.70
CA VAL A 181 -20.35 10.95 -9.87
C VAL A 181 -21.04 10.35 -11.09
N ARG A 182 -20.28 9.74 -12.02
CA ARG A 182 -20.84 9.00 -13.16
C ARG A 182 -21.20 7.56 -12.83
N GLN A 183 -20.78 7.02 -11.68
CA GLN A 183 -21.09 5.65 -11.27
C GLN A 183 -22.59 5.48 -11.03
N LYS A 184 -23.26 4.56 -11.74
CA LYS A 184 -24.73 4.39 -11.63
C LYS A 184 -25.17 3.30 -10.67
N LEU A 185 -24.26 2.40 -10.28
CA LEU A 185 -24.57 1.22 -9.47
C LEU A 185 -23.47 1.01 -8.42
N LEU A 186 -23.87 0.47 -7.28
CA LEU A 186 -22.98 -0.04 -6.25
C LEU A 186 -22.61 -1.50 -6.52
N GLY A 187 -21.47 -1.94 -5.98
CA GLY A 187 -21.10 -3.36 -5.97
C GLY A 187 -21.97 -4.20 -5.03
N PHE A 188 -22.46 -3.59 -3.94
CA PHE A 188 -23.40 -4.17 -2.97
C PHE A 188 -24.13 -3.06 -2.22
N ALA A 189 -25.20 -3.41 -1.51
CA ALA A 189 -25.95 -2.45 -0.71
C ALA A 189 -25.12 -1.98 0.51
N PRO A 190 -25.16 -0.69 0.87
CA PRO A 190 -24.36 -0.16 1.98
C PRO A 190 -24.56 -0.94 3.28
N GLY A 191 -23.46 -1.34 3.91
CA GLY A 191 -23.44 -2.10 5.16
C GLY A 191 -23.65 -3.61 5.00
N THR A 192 -24.05 -4.13 3.84
CA THR A 192 -24.31 -5.59 3.71
C THR A 192 -23.06 -6.42 3.47
N ASP A 193 -22.00 -5.80 2.96
CA ASP A 193 -20.74 -6.47 2.67
C ASP A 193 -19.56 -5.49 2.90
N TRP A 194 -18.34 -6.02 2.79
CA TRP A 194 -17.09 -5.28 2.98
C TRP A 194 -16.23 -5.38 1.72
N ALA A 195 -15.82 -4.23 1.19
CA ALA A 195 -14.82 -4.16 0.14
C ALA A 195 -13.99 -2.91 0.28
N TYR A 196 -12.68 -3.11 0.46
CA TYR A 196 -11.71 -2.02 0.52
C TYR A 196 -11.83 -1.11 -0.70
N SER A 197 -12.03 0.19 -0.47
CA SER A 197 -12.26 1.16 -1.54
C SER A 197 -11.60 2.49 -1.21
N ASN A 198 -10.64 2.89 -2.04
CA ASN A 198 -9.98 4.19 -1.94
C ASN A 198 -10.97 5.34 -2.19
N THR A 199 -12.01 5.10 -2.99
CA THR A 199 -13.11 6.07 -3.20
C THR A 199 -13.71 6.55 -1.89
N GLY A 200 -13.90 5.66 -0.92
CA GLY A 200 -14.47 6.04 0.36
C GLY A 200 -13.62 7.09 1.07
N PHE A 201 -12.32 6.84 1.19
CA PHE A 201 -11.40 7.74 1.87
C PHE A 201 -11.09 9.01 1.08
N PHE A 202 -11.07 8.94 -0.25
CA PHE A 202 -11.03 10.13 -1.10
C PHE A 202 -12.24 11.04 -0.83
N LEU A 203 -13.46 10.50 -0.81
CA LEU A 203 -14.65 11.31 -0.53
C LEU A 203 -14.65 11.89 0.89
N LEU A 204 -13.98 11.25 1.86
CA LEU A 204 -13.77 11.85 3.18
C LEU A 204 -12.89 13.10 3.13
N SER A 205 -11.87 13.15 2.26
CA SER A 205 -11.06 14.37 2.09
C SER A 205 -11.88 15.52 1.51
N VAL A 206 -12.76 15.21 0.54
CA VAL A 206 -13.73 16.16 -0.02
C VAL A 206 -14.70 16.67 1.06
N ILE A 207 -15.20 15.79 1.95
CA ILE A 207 -16.06 16.18 3.07
C ILE A 207 -15.31 17.11 4.03
N VAL A 208 -14.07 16.79 4.42
CA VAL A 208 -13.25 17.66 5.27
C VAL A 208 -13.14 19.06 4.66
N LYS A 209 -12.85 19.15 3.35
CA LYS A 209 -12.77 20.41 2.63
C LYS A 209 -14.06 21.21 2.66
N ARG A 210 -15.19 20.57 2.39
CA ARG A 210 -16.50 21.24 2.33
C ARG A 210 -17.04 21.64 3.71
N VAL A 211 -16.77 20.85 4.74
CA VAL A 211 -17.28 21.09 6.10
C VAL A 211 -16.41 22.10 6.86
N SER A 212 -15.10 22.04 6.68
CA SER A 212 -14.16 22.91 7.41
C SER A 212 -13.77 24.18 6.68
N GLY A 213 -13.84 24.19 5.34
CA GLY A 213 -13.27 25.24 4.49
C GLY A 213 -11.76 25.14 4.29
N MET A 214 -11.10 24.11 4.83
CA MET A 214 -9.65 23.86 4.75
C MET A 214 -9.37 22.60 3.94
N THR A 215 -8.27 22.52 3.18
CA THR A 215 -7.90 21.24 2.56
C THR A 215 -7.61 20.19 3.64
N LEU A 216 -7.66 18.89 3.30
CA LEU A 216 -7.30 17.84 4.26
C LEU A 216 -5.85 18.02 4.76
N ARG A 217 -4.93 18.46 3.90
CA ARG A 217 -3.55 18.82 4.29
C ARG A 217 -3.53 19.87 5.39
N GLU A 218 -4.24 20.98 5.20
CA GLU A 218 -4.29 22.08 6.16
C GLU A 218 -5.00 21.69 7.46
N PHE A 219 -6.13 21.00 7.36
CA PHE A 219 -6.89 20.56 8.52
C PHE A 219 -6.08 19.58 9.38
N ALA A 220 -5.46 18.57 8.77
CA ALA A 220 -4.64 17.59 9.49
C ALA A 220 -3.38 18.22 10.08
N ALA A 221 -2.73 19.15 9.36
CA ALA A 221 -1.60 19.90 9.92
C ALA A 221 -1.99 20.65 11.20
N GLN A 222 -3.10 21.38 11.16
CA GLN A 222 -3.55 22.19 12.31
C GLN A 222 -4.08 21.34 13.48
N ASN A 223 -4.80 20.25 13.21
CA ASN A 223 -5.56 19.53 14.23
C ASN A 223 -4.92 18.20 14.66
N ILE A 224 -3.92 17.71 13.93
CA ILE A 224 -3.26 16.42 14.21
C ILE A 224 -1.74 16.59 14.27
N PHE A 225 -1.10 17.01 13.18
CA PHE A 225 0.36 16.95 13.08
C PHE A 225 1.06 17.98 13.97
N HIS A 226 0.63 19.25 13.96
CA HIS A 226 1.24 20.26 14.84
C HIS A 226 1.00 19.99 16.33
N PRO A 227 -0.22 19.65 16.80
CA PRO A 227 -0.45 19.31 18.21
C PRO A 227 0.35 18.11 18.71
N LEU A 228 0.68 17.16 17.81
CA LEU A 228 1.50 15.99 18.13
C LEU A 228 2.98 16.19 17.80
N HIS A 229 3.41 17.39 17.41
CA HIS A 229 4.80 17.69 17.06
C HIS A 229 5.37 16.79 15.93
N MET A 230 4.52 16.38 14.99
CA MET A 230 4.92 15.64 13.78
C MET A 230 5.39 16.62 12.69
N THR A 231 6.57 17.22 12.87
CA THR A 231 7.03 18.37 12.06
C THR A 231 7.51 18.03 10.65
N HIS A 232 7.69 16.74 10.35
CA HIS A 232 8.08 16.23 9.02
C HIS A 232 6.91 15.52 8.33
N THR A 233 5.68 15.73 8.82
CA THR A 233 4.48 15.05 8.34
C THR A 233 3.54 16.01 7.62
N SER A 234 3.15 15.64 6.40
CA SER A 234 2.15 16.38 5.62
C SER A 234 1.44 15.46 4.63
N PHE A 235 0.19 15.76 4.30
CA PHE A 235 -0.39 15.28 3.04
C PHE A 235 0.28 16.00 1.87
N ARG A 236 0.41 15.33 0.71
CA ARG A 236 0.89 15.92 -0.55
C ARG A 236 -0.27 15.98 -1.54
N ASP A 237 -0.86 17.17 -1.70
CA ASP A 237 -1.96 17.49 -2.62
C ASP A 237 -1.50 18.24 -3.89
N ASP A 238 -0.19 18.37 -4.08
CA ASP A 238 0.42 18.97 -5.26
C ASP A 238 1.62 18.09 -5.64
N HIS A 239 1.64 17.57 -6.86
CA HIS A 239 2.69 16.66 -7.29
C HIS A 239 4.07 17.34 -7.43
N THR A 240 4.10 18.67 -7.53
CA THR A 240 5.31 19.51 -7.60
C THR A 240 5.81 19.95 -6.23
N MET A 241 5.03 19.70 -5.16
CA MET A 241 5.38 20.07 -3.79
C MET A 241 6.75 19.49 -3.38
N LEU A 242 7.60 20.36 -2.87
CA LEU A 242 8.88 19.97 -2.29
C LEU A 242 8.66 19.38 -0.90
N ILE A 243 9.21 18.18 -0.68
CA ILE A 243 9.16 17.48 0.61
C ILE A 243 10.61 17.29 1.08
N PRO A 244 11.03 18.00 2.14
CA PRO A 244 12.37 17.83 2.71
C PRO A 244 12.62 16.39 3.13
N ASN A 245 13.87 15.93 2.94
CA ASN A 245 14.31 14.57 3.31
C ASN A 245 13.48 13.42 2.69
N ARG A 246 12.76 13.67 1.59
CA ARG A 246 11.97 12.64 0.90
C ARG A 246 12.87 11.60 0.22
N ALA A 247 12.64 10.32 0.49
CA ALA A 247 13.17 9.22 -0.31
C ALA A 247 12.50 9.17 -1.68
N LEU A 248 13.20 8.79 -2.75
CA LEU A 248 12.59 8.48 -4.04
C LEU A 248 12.09 7.03 -4.06
N ALA A 249 10.99 6.75 -4.76
CA ALA A 249 10.41 5.42 -4.87
C ALA A 249 10.96 4.64 -6.08
N TYR A 250 11.25 3.36 -5.85
CA TYR A 250 11.84 2.47 -6.84
C TYR A 250 11.06 1.16 -7.01
N ASP A 251 11.08 0.64 -8.23
CA ASP A 251 10.64 -0.71 -8.59
C ASP A 251 11.86 -1.47 -9.18
N PRO A 252 12.07 -2.76 -8.86
CA PRO A 252 13.09 -3.56 -9.52
C PRO A 252 12.97 -3.52 -11.06
N ALA A 253 14.12 -3.50 -11.72
CA ALA A 253 14.22 -3.54 -13.17
C ALA A 253 15.26 -4.59 -13.60
N GLU A 254 14.88 -5.50 -14.50
CA GLU A 254 15.70 -6.67 -14.85
C GLU A 254 17.12 -6.32 -15.34
N LYS A 255 17.30 -5.17 -16.00
CA LYS A 255 18.57 -4.79 -16.65
C LYS A 255 19.31 -3.63 -15.97
N SER A 256 18.59 -2.69 -15.36
CA SER A 256 19.16 -1.48 -14.75
C SER A 256 19.24 -1.53 -13.23
N GLY A 257 18.89 -2.67 -12.60
CA GLY A 257 18.75 -2.81 -11.16
C GLY A 257 17.43 -2.26 -10.68
N PHE A 258 17.24 -0.94 -10.76
CA PHE A 258 16.04 -0.24 -10.31
C PHE A 258 15.57 0.78 -11.35
N LYS A 259 14.27 1.12 -11.32
CA LYS A 259 13.66 2.23 -12.05
C LYS A 259 12.81 3.06 -11.08
N LEU A 260 12.59 4.33 -11.39
CA LEU A 260 11.66 5.16 -10.62
C LEU A 260 10.23 4.65 -10.77
N ASP A 261 9.51 4.62 -9.65
CA ASP A 261 8.09 4.28 -9.59
C ASP A 261 7.38 5.33 -8.73
N VAL A 262 7.17 6.49 -9.34
CA VAL A 262 6.62 7.70 -8.70
C VAL A 262 5.28 8.02 -9.35
N SER A 263 4.27 8.28 -8.51
CA SER A 263 2.97 8.79 -8.97
C SER A 263 2.88 10.31 -8.86
N TYR A 264 2.13 10.91 -9.78
CA TYR A 264 1.82 12.34 -9.82
C TYR A 264 0.34 12.64 -9.55
N TYR A 265 -0.35 11.70 -8.90
CA TYR A 265 -1.73 11.92 -8.46
C TYR A 265 -1.76 12.91 -7.29
N GLU A 266 -2.77 13.76 -7.27
CA GLU A 266 -2.93 14.82 -6.27
C GLU A 266 -4.04 14.53 -5.26
N GLN A 267 -4.79 13.43 -5.45
CA GLN A 267 -5.89 13.09 -4.55
C GLN A 267 -5.40 12.76 -3.14
N LEU A 268 -6.18 13.20 -2.16
CA LEU A 268 -5.95 12.93 -0.74
C LEU A 268 -7.02 12.02 -0.13
N GLY A 269 -6.68 11.48 1.05
CA GLY A 269 -7.62 10.85 1.96
C GLY A 269 -7.36 9.36 2.09
N ASP A 270 -7.25 8.68 0.97
CA ASP A 270 -6.89 7.27 0.87
C ASP A 270 -5.38 7.03 0.96
N GLY A 271 -4.56 8.02 0.63
CA GLY A 271 -3.10 7.97 0.66
C GLY A 271 -2.44 9.34 0.88
N ALA A 272 -1.21 9.48 0.38
CA ALA A 272 -0.44 10.72 0.26
C ALA A 272 0.08 11.39 1.54
N VAL A 273 -0.07 10.79 2.74
CA VAL A 273 0.72 11.23 3.89
C VAL A 273 2.18 10.89 3.64
N HIS A 274 3.02 11.91 3.72
CA HIS A 274 4.46 11.79 3.72
C HIS A 274 4.95 12.02 5.16
N THR A 275 5.67 11.05 5.73
CA THR A 275 6.14 11.09 7.12
C THR A 275 7.42 10.27 7.32
N SER A 276 8.00 10.33 8.52
CA SER A 276 9.18 9.57 8.95
C SER A 276 8.83 8.61 10.09
N VAL A 277 9.69 7.63 10.37
CA VAL A 277 9.48 6.76 11.54
C VAL A 277 9.58 7.55 12.86
N GLN A 278 10.34 8.64 12.89
CA GLN A 278 10.44 9.50 14.07
C GLN A 278 9.13 10.23 14.37
N ASP A 279 8.47 10.78 13.35
CA ASP A 279 7.16 11.43 13.51
C ASP A 279 6.07 10.41 13.87
N LEU A 280 6.11 9.21 13.28
CA LEU A 280 5.16 8.14 13.60
C LEU A 280 5.23 7.69 15.07
N ALA A 281 6.35 7.90 15.77
CA ALA A 281 6.43 7.65 17.20
C ALA A 281 5.51 8.57 18.02
N GLN A 282 5.32 9.82 17.57
CA GLN A 282 4.40 10.76 18.23
C GLN A 282 2.94 10.36 17.98
N TRP A 283 2.64 9.95 16.75
CA TRP A 283 1.32 9.42 16.42
C TRP A 283 1.01 8.13 17.20
N ASP A 284 2.00 7.26 17.38
CA ASP A 284 1.91 6.08 18.24
C ASP A 284 1.61 6.41 19.69
N GLU A 285 2.37 7.33 20.28
CA GLU A 285 2.17 7.70 21.68
C GLU A 285 0.80 8.33 21.94
N ASN A 286 0.17 8.93 20.92
CA ASN A 286 -1.19 9.45 21.05
C ASN A 286 -2.21 8.36 21.43
N PHE A 287 -2.04 7.10 20.97
CA PHE A 287 -2.96 6.00 21.31
C PHE A 287 -2.95 5.62 22.81
N TYR A 288 -1.93 6.05 23.54
CA TYR A 288 -1.77 5.75 24.97
C TYR A 288 -2.01 6.99 25.83
N SER A 289 -1.40 8.11 25.46
CA SER A 289 -1.51 9.39 26.17
C SER A 289 -2.87 10.07 25.97
N ALA A 290 -3.56 9.79 24.87
CA ALA A 290 -4.79 10.45 24.46
C ALA A 290 -4.67 11.98 24.37
N GLY A 291 -3.47 12.49 24.04
CA GLY A 291 -3.18 13.92 23.96
C GLY A 291 -4.00 14.65 22.89
N MET A 292 -4.29 13.98 21.78
CA MET A 292 -5.20 14.44 20.72
C MET A 292 -6.53 13.69 20.80
N GLY A 293 -7.64 14.43 20.87
CA GLY A 293 -9.02 13.93 20.80
C GLY A 293 -9.57 13.34 22.11
N GLY A 294 -8.71 12.84 23.00
CA GLY A 294 -9.08 12.21 24.26
C GLY A 294 -9.40 10.70 24.14
N LYS A 295 -9.64 10.04 25.27
CA LYS A 295 -9.83 8.57 25.30
C LYS A 295 -11.05 8.09 24.51
N ASP A 296 -12.16 8.82 24.59
CA ASP A 296 -13.39 8.47 23.87
C ASP A 296 -13.18 8.52 22.35
N PHE A 297 -12.39 9.49 21.86
CA PHE A 297 -12.03 9.59 20.45
C PHE A 297 -11.20 8.39 19.99
N LEU A 298 -10.23 7.94 20.79
CA LEU A 298 -9.41 6.77 20.45
C LEU A 298 -10.21 5.48 20.51
N ALA A 299 -11.14 5.36 21.46
CA ALA A 299 -12.06 4.23 21.53
C ALA A 299 -12.93 4.18 20.27
N GLU A 300 -13.44 5.33 19.82
CA GLU A 300 -14.22 5.44 18.59
C GLU A 300 -13.39 5.13 17.34
N LEU A 301 -12.17 5.66 17.23
CA LEU A 301 -11.27 5.39 16.10
C LEU A 301 -10.97 3.89 15.95
N GLN A 302 -10.92 3.15 17.07
CA GLN A 302 -10.64 1.71 17.11
C GLN A 302 -11.89 0.83 17.15
N GLU A 303 -13.09 1.43 17.15
CA GLU A 303 -14.33 0.66 17.13
C GLU A 303 -14.51 -0.01 15.76
N GLN A 304 -14.45 -1.34 15.76
CA GLN A 304 -14.62 -2.20 14.61
C GLN A 304 -15.99 -2.01 13.95
N GLY A 305 -15.99 -1.87 12.62
CA GLY A 305 -17.20 -1.81 11.83
C GLY A 305 -18.02 -3.10 11.93
N LYS A 306 -19.32 -2.98 11.71
CA LYS A 306 -20.26 -4.11 11.72
C LYS A 306 -21.07 -4.11 10.44
N LEU A 307 -21.22 -5.29 9.83
CA LEU A 307 -22.16 -5.50 8.73
C LEU A 307 -23.58 -5.54 9.27
N THR A 308 -24.56 -5.34 8.39
CA THR A 308 -26.00 -5.45 8.72
C THR A 308 -26.39 -6.86 9.17
N THR A 309 -25.59 -7.87 8.85
CA THR A 309 -25.73 -9.25 9.35
C THR A 309 -25.31 -9.41 10.81
N GLY A 310 -24.69 -8.40 11.41
CA GLY A 310 -24.09 -8.45 12.74
C GLY A 310 -22.63 -8.93 12.76
N LYS A 311 -22.07 -9.35 11.61
CA LYS A 311 -20.64 -9.71 11.51
C LYS A 311 -19.78 -8.49 11.87
N THR A 312 -18.91 -8.65 12.87
CA THR A 312 -17.90 -7.65 13.21
C THR A 312 -16.71 -7.79 12.27
N LEU A 313 -16.21 -6.68 11.74
CA LEU A 313 -15.12 -6.61 10.79
C LEU A 313 -13.78 -6.53 11.52
N GLU A 314 -12.70 -7.04 10.92
CA GLU A 314 -11.33 -6.78 11.39
C GLU A 314 -10.83 -5.36 11.03
N TYR A 315 -11.75 -4.42 10.77
CA TYR A 315 -11.45 -3.06 10.34
C TYR A 315 -12.21 -2.02 11.17
N ALA A 316 -11.52 -0.96 11.57
CA ALA A 316 -12.02 0.16 12.34
C ALA A 316 -11.47 1.46 11.75
N LYS A 317 -12.29 2.19 10.98
CA LYS A 317 -12.03 3.60 10.59
C LYS A 317 -10.57 3.90 10.21
N GLY A 318 -10.00 3.16 9.26
CA GLY A 318 -8.60 3.37 8.83
C GLY A 318 -7.56 2.50 9.53
N LEU A 319 -7.98 1.54 10.37
CA LEU A 319 -7.12 0.62 11.11
C LEU A 319 -7.63 -0.82 10.93
N PHE A 320 -6.71 -1.77 10.84
CA PHE A 320 -6.98 -3.19 11.03
C PHE A 320 -6.81 -3.55 12.51
N ILE A 321 -7.78 -4.30 13.02
CA ILE A 321 -7.85 -4.75 14.41
C ILE A 321 -7.83 -6.28 14.39
N LYS A 322 -6.66 -6.86 14.71
CA LYS A 322 -6.36 -8.29 14.53
C LYS A 322 -5.48 -8.83 15.65
N ASP A 323 -5.31 -10.14 15.71
CA ASP A 323 -4.30 -10.76 16.58
C ASP A 323 -3.08 -11.21 15.78
N TYR A 324 -1.88 -10.92 16.29
CA TYR A 324 -0.63 -11.48 15.79
C TYR A 324 -0.01 -12.39 16.85
N ARG A 325 0.09 -13.69 16.55
CA ARG A 325 0.59 -14.73 17.46
C ARG A 325 -0.05 -14.66 18.86
N GLY A 326 -1.35 -14.36 18.92
CA GLY A 326 -2.13 -14.30 20.16
C GLY A 326 -1.99 -13.01 20.96
N LEU A 327 -1.29 -11.99 20.44
CA LEU A 327 -1.32 -10.64 20.98
C LEU A 327 -2.20 -9.77 20.10
N HIS A 328 -3.00 -8.91 20.73
CA HIS A 328 -3.86 -7.97 20.02
C HIS A 328 -3.02 -6.90 19.31
N THR A 329 -3.45 -6.53 18.11
CA THR A 329 -2.75 -5.57 17.26
C THR A 329 -3.69 -4.56 16.63
N VAL A 330 -3.18 -3.33 16.55
CA VAL A 330 -3.80 -2.21 15.83
C VAL A 330 -2.81 -1.76 14.77
N ARG A 331 -3.17 -1.91 13.50
CA ARG A 331 -2.20 -1.76 12.42
C ARG A 331 -2.79 -1.26 11.13
N HIS A 332 -1.95 -0.74 10.24
CA HIS A 332 -2.34 -0.55 8.84
C HIS A 332 -1.09 -0.52 7.96
N GLY A 333 -1.12 -1.28 6.87
CA GLY A 333 -0.07 -1.27 5.85
C GLY A 333 -0.37 -0.26 4.73
N GLY A 334 0.64 0.03 3.91
CA GLY A 334 0.48 0.96 2.80
C GLY A 334 1.36 0.63 1.62
N ALA A 335 0.84 0.94 0.43
CA ALA A 335 1.58 0.86 -0.82
C ALA A 335 1.16 2.03 -1.71
N TRP A 336 2.12 2.68 -2.35
CA TRP A 336 1.88 3.70 -3.38
C TRP A 336 3.13 3.85 -4.26
N GLY A 337 2.99 3.63 -5.58
CA GLY A 337 4.15 3.46 -6.46
C GLY A 337 5.15 2.46 -5.87
N GLY A 338 6.43 2.85 -5.81
CA GLY A 338 7.49 2.05 -5.21
C GLY A 338 7.55 2.10 -3.67
N TYR A 339 6.73 2.89 -2.99
CA TYR A 339 6.73 2.94 -1.52
C TYR A 339 5.93 1.81 -0.90
N ARG A 340 6.41 1.32 0.25
CA ARG A 340 5.71 0.35 1.10
C ARG A 340 5.82 0.79 2.56
N ALA A 341 4.77 0.64 3.34
CA ALA A 341 4.75 1.01 4.75
C ALA A 341 4.03 -0.02 5.61
N GLU A 342 4.43 -0.11 6.86
CA GLU A 342 3.69 -0.78 7.93
C GLU A 342 3.80 0.02 9.22
N LEU A 343 2.69 0.15 9.93
CA LEU A 343 2.66 0.60 11.31
C LEU A 343 1.89 -0.40 12.15
N LEU A 344 2.62 -1.16 12.97
CA LEU A 344 2.12 -2.27 13.77
C LEU A 344 2.19 -1.92 15.26
N ARG A 345 1.04 -1.85 15.95
CA ARG A 345 0.99 -1.62 17.41
C ARG A 345 0.51 -2.83 18.16
N PHE A 346 1.04 -3.01 19.36
CA PHE A 346 0.64 -3.98 20.38
C PHE A 346 0.22 -3.19 21.64
N PRO A 347 -1.07 -2.77 21.73
CA PRO A 347 -1.52 -1.80 22.74
C PRO A 347 -1.25 -2.26 24.18
N GLU A 348 -1.51 -3.52 24.50
CA GLU A 348 -1.33 -4.07 25.86
C GLU A 348 0.13 -4.16 26.28
N GLN A 349 1.07 -4.11 25.32
CA GLN A 349 2.51 -4.11 25.58
C GLN A 349 3.12 -2.71 25.48
N HIS A 350 2.33 -1.68 25.15
CA HIS A 350 2.79 -0.33 24.82
C HIS A 350 4.00 -0.38 23.89
N PHE A 351 3.89 -1.18 22.83
CA PHE A 351 4.99 -1.50 21.92
C PHE A 351 4.52 -1.42 20.47
N SER A 352 5.34 -0.82 19.62
CA SER A 352 5.00 -0.62 18.22
C SER A 352 6.22 -0.71 17.31
N VAL A 353 6.00 -1.08 16.06
CA VAL A 353 7.02 -1.14 15.01
C VAL A 353 6.52 -0.38 13.77
N ALA A 354 7.29 0.60 13.32
CA ALA A 354 7.08 1.31 12.07
C ALA A 354 8.18 0.91 11.07
N CYS A 355 7.80 0.45 9.88
CA CYS A 355 8.72 0.09 8.81
C CYS A 355 8.30 0.75 7.50
N LEU A 356 9.10 1.69 6.99
CA LEU A 356 8.82 2.47 5.79
C LEU A 356 9.88 2.18 4.74
N CYS A 357 9.50 1.83 3.52
CA CYS A 357 10.40 1.40 2.46
C CYS A 357 10.14 2.16 1.16
N ASN A 358 11.19 2.35 0.36
CA ASN A 358 11.12 2.96 -0.97
C ASN A 358 11.39 1.96 -2.10
N LEU A 359 10.98 0.71 -1.91
CA LEU A 359 11.18 -0.40 -2.84
C LEU A 359 9.89 -1.22 -3.02
N ALA A 360 9.40 -1.33 -4.27
CA ALA A 360 8.09 -1.89 -4.59
C ALA A 360 7.88 -3.35 -4.15
N ASN A 361 8.93 -4.16 -4.13
CA ASN A 361 8.86 -5.56 -3.68
C ASN A 361 9.30 -5.77 -2.22
N ALA A 362 9.49 -4.69 -1.44
CA ALA A 362 9.74 -4.81 -0.02
C ALA A 362 8.46 -5.24 0.72
N ASN A 363 8.62 -6.04 1.78
CA ASN A 363 7.53 -6.48 2.65
C ASN A 363 7.72 -5.91 4.08
N PRO A 364 7.31 -4.65 4.33
CA PRO A 364 7.47 -4.02 5.64
C PRO A 364 6.61 -4.68 6.72
N GLU A 365 5.45 -5.23 6.38
CA GLU A 365 4.59 -6.00 7.27
C GLU A 365 5.36 -7.16 7.91
N LYS A 366 5.93 -8.03 7.07
CA LYS A 366 6.70 -9.18 7.52
C LYS A 366 7.93 -8.78 8.33
N ARG A 367 8.60 -7.69 7.94
CA ARG A 367 9.76 -7.17 8.68
C ARG A 367 9.34 -6.64 10.05
N ALA A 368 8.24 -5.89 10.12
CA ALA A 368 7.73 -5.36 11.39
C ALA A 368 7.33 -6.50 12.34
N GLU A 369 6.69 -7.55 11.82
CA GLU A 369 6.37 -8.76 12.57
C GLU A 369 7.60 -9.53 13.05
N GLN A 370 8.62 -9.71 12.19
CA GLN A 370 9.89 -10.34 12.58
C GLN A 370 10.64 -9.53 13.64
N VAL A 371 10.58 -8.20 13.58
CA VAL A 371 11.12 -7.33 14.62
C VAL A 371 10.30 -7.47 15.91
N ALA A 372 8.98 -7.49 15.85
CA ALA A 372 8.12 -7.72 17.02
C ALA A 372 8.41 -9.09 17.67
N ASP A 373 8.66 -10.13 16.89
CA ASP A 373 9.06 -11.45 17.39
C ASP A 373 10.35 -11.41 18.22
N VAL A 374 11.33 -10.59 17.83
CA VAL A 374 12.58 -10.41 18.58
C VAL A 374 12.31 -9.80 19.96
N TYR A 375 11.39 -8.83 20.03
CA TYR A 375 11.12 -8.04 21.23
C TYR A 375 10.05 -8.61 22.17
N LEU A 376 9.08 -9.34 21.63
CA LEU A 376 7.87 -9.81 22.32
C LEU A 376 7.68 -11.34 22.21
N GLY A 377 8.59 -12.05 21.56
CA GLY A 377 8.43 -13.48 21.25
C GLY A 377 8.16 -14.38 22.46
N SER A 378 8.59 -13.99 23.66
CA SER A 378 8.31 -14.69 24.92
C SER A 378 6.86 -14.57 25.40
N LEU A 379 6.13 -13.55 24.94
CA LEU A 379 4.71 -13.31 25.24
C LEU A 379 3.78 -13.89 24.16
N MET A 380 4.33 -14.15 22.99
CA MET A 380 3.58 -14.64 21.83
C MET A 380 3.37 -16.14 21.89
N LYS A 381 2.22 -16.60 21.36
CA LYS A 381 1.99 -18.01 21.08
C LYS A 381 3.13 -18.54 20.19
N PRO A 382 3.63 -19.77 20.43
CA PRO A 382 4.57 -20.39 19.52
C PRO A 382 4.02 -20.33 18.10
N ARG A 383 4.87 -20.06 17.11
CA ARG A 383 4.47 -20.27 15.73
C ARG A 383 4.04 -21.74 15.63
N GLU A 384 2.86 -22.02 15.07
CA GLU A 384 2.58 -23.39 14.62
C GLU A 384 3.80 -23.84 13.84
N ALA A 385 4.36 -25.00 14.21
CA ALA A 385 5.62 -25.44 13.65
C ALA A 385 5.51 -25.42 12.14
N ALA A 386 6.16 -24.43 11.50
CA ALA A 386 6.57 -24.60 10.13
C ALA A 386 7.38 -25.89 10.14
N VAL A 387 6.99 -26.86 9.31
CA VAL A 387 7.78 -28.06 9.07
C VAL A 387 9.23 -27.62 8.97
N PRO A 388 10.13 -28.12 9.85
CA PRO A 388 11.41 -27.47 10.10
C PRO A 388 12.18 -27.30 8.79
N ALA A 389 12.40 -26.04 8.42
CA ALA A 389 13.34 -25.70 7.36
C ALA A 389 14.74 -25.97 7.93
N SER A 390 15.29 -27.15 7.62
CA SER A 390 16.68 -27.45 7.92
C SER A 390 17.59 -26.46 7.20
N GLU A 391 18.67 -26.12 7.90
CA GLU A 391 19.76 -25.21 7.57
C GLU A 391 20.18 -25.16 6.08
N ASN A 392 20.36 -23.92 5.60
CA ASN A 392 21.31 -23.52 4.56
C ASN A 392 21.71 -24.57 3.51
N THR A 393 20.88 -24.80 2.49
CA THR A 393 21.35 -25.15 1.13
C THR A 393 20.33 -24.74 0.07
N LYS A 394 20.82 -24.39 -1.12
CA LYS A 394 20.05 -23.93 -2.28
C LYS A 394 19.20 -25.06 -2.92
N THR A 395 18.10 -25.55 -2.32
CA THR A 395 17.04 -26.36 -2.99
C THR A 395 15.79 -26.48 -2.07
N PRO A 396 14.56 -26.72 -2.58
CA PRO A 396 13.31 -26.37 -1.90
C PRO A 396 12.90 -27.40 -0.82
N THR A 397 12.38 -26.89 0.30
CA THR A 397 11.98 -27.64 1.51
C THR A 397 10.59 -28.30 1.43
N GLY A 398 10.05 -28.51 0.22
CA GLY A 398 8.74 -29.13 0.00
C GLY A 398 8.85 -30.35 -0.92
N PRO A 399 7.83 -31.24 -0.98
CA PRO A 399 7.87 -32.37 -1.89
C PRO A 399 7.97 -31.88 -3.34
N THR A 400 8.85 -32.51 -4.14
CA THR A 400 8.82 -32.35 -5.59
C THR A 400 7.57 -33.05 -6.12
N LEU A 401 6.67 -32.31 -6.76
CA LEU A 401 5.52 -32.91 -7.42
C LEU A 401 5.97 -33.64 -8.70
N THR A 402 5.36 -34.79 -9.00
CA THR A 402 5.50 -35.41 -10.31
C THR A 402 4.77 -34.60 -11.37
N SER A 403 5.10 -34.80 -12.65
CA SER A 403 4.37 -34.17 -13.76
C SER A 403 2.87 -34.48 -13.74
N GLU A 404 2.49 -35.68 -13.31
CA GLU A 404 1.08 -36.08 -13.15
C GLU A 404 0.39 -35.33 -12.00
N GLN A 405 1.07 -35.19 -10.86
CA GLN A 405 0.54 -34.42 -9.73
C GLN A 405 0.39 -32.94 -10.08
N MET A 406 1.34 -32.35 -10.81
CA MET A 406 1.22 -30.98 -11.30
C MET A 406 0.08 -30.84 -12.31
N ALA A 407 -0.05 -31.76 -13.26
CA ALA A 407 -1.12 -31.75 -14.26
C ALA A 407 -2.52 -31.76 -13.62
N ASN A 408 -2.68 -32.49 -12.50
CA ASN A 408 -3.93 -32.54 -11.73
C ASN A 408 -4.28 -31.23 -10.97
N LEU A 409 -3.35 -30.28 -10.92
CA LEU A 409 -3.53 -28.98 -10.26
C LEU A 409 -3.54 -27.82 -11.27
N THR A 410 -2.95 -28.00 -12.47
CA THR A 410 -2.96 -26.99 -13.52
C THR A 410 -4.33 -26.83 -14.16
N GLY A 411 -4.67 -25.59 -14.54
CA GLY A 411 -5.92 -25.27 -15.20
C GLY A 411 -6.45 -23.90 -14.84
N MET A 412 -7.66 -23.61 -15.34
CA MET A 412 -8.38 -22.38 -15.05
C MET A 412 -9.32 -22.56 -13.87
N TYR A 413 -9.36 -21.55 -13.00
CA TYR A 413 -10.18 -21.51 -11.80
C TYR A 413 -10.97 -20.20 -11.80
N ARG A 414 -12.27 -20.25 -11.47
CA ARG A 414 -13.17 -19.08 -11.46
C ARG A 414 -13.79 -18.91 -10.09
N ASN A 415 -13.77 -17.67 -9.59
CA ASN A 415 -14.62 -17.28 -8.47
C ASN A 415 -15.83 -16.54 -9.04
N ALA A 416 -17.00 -17.16 -8.97
CA ALA A 416 -18.23 -16.60 -9.52
C ALA A 416 -18.72 -15.36 -8.74
N ALA A 417 -18.46 -15.30 -7.44
CA ALA A 417 -18.87 -14.18 -6.59
C ALA A 417 -18.03 -12.93 -6.85
N LYS A 418 -16.72 -13.09 -7.07
CA LYS A 418 -15.78 -11.99 -7.37
C LYS A 418 -15.62 -11.75 -8.89
N GLU A 419 -16.30 -12.52 -9.74
CA GLU A 419 -16.23 -12.48 -11.21
C GLU A 419 -14.79 -12.50 -11.78
N ASN A 420 -13.84 -13.12 -11.11
CA ASN A 420 -12.46 -13.21 -11.58
C ASN A 420 -12.01 -14.65 -11.84
N VAL A 421 -10.92 -14.75 -12.60
CA VAL A 421 -10.27 -16.00 -12.96
C VAL A 421 -8.83 -16.04 -12.46
N ALA A 422 -8.34 -17.24 -12.23
CA ALA A 422 -6.95 -17.54 -11.92
C ALA A 422 -6.51 -18.74 -12.76
N ARG A 423 -5.26 -18.74 -13.20
CA ARG A 423 -4.65 -19.85 -13.94
C ARG A 423 -3.52 -20.44 -13.11
N VAL A 424 -3.50 -21.76 -12.99
CA VAL A 424 -2.34 -22.47 -12.45
C VAL A 424 -1.63 -23.17 -13.60
N SER A 425 -0.35 -22.87 -13.78
CA SER A 425 0.49 -23.41 -14.86
C SER A 425 1.72 -24.11 -14.28
N ALA A 426 2.26 -25.07 -15.04
CA ALA A 426 3.55 -25.70 -14.73
C ALA A 426 4.61 -25.16 -15.69
N VAL A 427 5.63 -24.49 -15.15
CA VAL A 427 6.75 -23.91 -15.90
C VAL A 427 8.05 -24.39 -15.28
N ASP A 428 8.94 -24.99 -16.07
CA ASP A 428 10.23 -25.53 -15.62
C ASP A 428 10.14 -26.46 -14.39
N GLY A 429 9.11 -27.30 -14.36
CA GLY A 429 8.86 -28.25 -13.26
C GLY A 429 8.40 -27.61 -11.95
N LYS A 430 7.94 -26.36 -11.98
CA LYS A 430 7.37 -25.63 -10.84
C LYS A 430 5.97 -25.13 -11.18
N LEU A 431 5.10 -25.05 -10.18
CA LEU A 431 3.79 -24.44 -10.35
C LEU A 431 3.87 -22.92 -10.21
N GLN A 432 3.05 -22.24 -11.00
CA GLN A 432 2.87 -20.78 -10.98
C GLN A 432 1.38 -20.48 -10.94
N LEU A 433 1.00 -19.48 -10.15
CA LEU A 433 -0.34 -18.90 -10.13
C LEU A 433 -0.31 -17.60 -10.92
N GLU A 434 -1.19 -17.48 -11.90
CA GLU A 434 -1.49 -16.23 -12.59
C GLU A 434 -2.88 -15.76 -12.16
N ILE A 435 -2.93 -14.57 -11.57
CA ILE A 435 -4.16 -13.97 -11.07
C ILE A 435 -4.02 -12.45 -11.12
N TYR A 436 -5.10 -11.76 -11.51
CA TYR A 436 -5.10 -10.29 -11.70
C TYR A 436 -3.99 -9.79 -12.65
N GLY A 437 -3.65 -10.59 -13.67
CA GLY A 437 -2.59 -10.28 -14.64
C GLY A 437 -1.16 -10.36 -14.09
N SER A 438 -0.97 -10.82 -12.85
CA SER A 438 0.33 -11.01 -12.21
C SER A 438 0.63 -12.49 -12.01
N LYS A 439 1.92 -12.85 -12.06
CA LYS A 439 2.39 -14.22 -11.95
C LYS A 439 3.18 -14.41 -10.66
N PHE A 440 2.84 -15.45 -9.91
CA PHE A 440 3.39 -15.76 -8.60
C PHE A 440 3.86 -17.21 -8.54
N GLY A 441 5.06 -17.45 -8.02
CA GLY A 441 5.56 -18.82 -7.87
C GLY A 441 4.77 -19.57 -6.80
N LEU A 442 4.57 -20.88 -6.97
CA LEU A 442 3.95 -21.74 -5.95
C LEU A 442 4.99 -22.68 -5.37
N ARG A 443 5.33 -22.48 -4.09
CA ARG A 443 6.23 -23.37 -3.35
C ARG A 443 5.42 -24.46 -2.65
N PRO A 444 5.64 -25.75 -2.94
CA PRO A 444 4.90 -26.83 -2.29
C PRO A 444 5.22 -26.89 -0.79
N VAL A 445 4.17 -27.06 0.01
CA VAL A 445 4.21 -27.46 1.42
C VAL A 445 3.75 -28.92 1.54
N SER A 446 2.76 -29.30 0.74
CA SER A 446 2.30 -30.68 0.54
C SER A 446 1.90 -30.88 -0.92
N GLN A 447 1.33 -32.04 -1.27
CA GLN A 447 0.77 -32.28 -2.61
C GLN A 447 -0.41 -31.36 -2.96
N THR A 448 -1.03 -30.72 -1.97
CA THR A 448 -2.25 -29.91 -2.14
C THR A 448 -2.15 -28.53 -1.53
N GLN A 449 -1.02 -28.18 -0.90
CA GLN A 449 -0.84 -26.92 -0.20
C GLN A 449 0.44 -26.25 -0.66
N PHE A 450 0.35 -24.95 -0.95
CA PHE A 450 1.44 -24.16 -1.50
C PHE A 450 1.52 -22.80 -0.81
N LEU A 451 2.75 -22.31 -0.63
CA LEU A 451 3.00 -20.90 -0.28
C LEU A 451 3.21 -20.13 -1.57
N LEU A 452 2.60 -18.95 -1.69
CA LEU A 452 2.86 -18.07 -2.81
C LEU A 452 4.20 -17.36 -2.61
N ILE A 453 5.02 -17.35 -3.66
CA ILE A 453 6.31 -16.65 -3.73
C ILE A 453 6.07 -15.32 -4.44
N ASP A 454 6.70 -14.26 -3.93
CA ASP A 454 6.62 -12.88 -4.47
C ASP A 454 5.19 -12.32 -4.49
N PHE A 455 4.29 -12.90 -3.68
CA PHE A 455 2.97 -12.35 -3.44
C PHE A 455 3.06 -11.20 -2.43
N PRO A 456 2.24 -10.13 -2.57
CA PRO A 456 2.36 -8.95 -1.72
C PRO A 456 2.17 -9.20 -0.22
N VAL A 457 1.44 -10.26 0.14
CA VAL A 457 1.18 -10.69 1.52
C VAL A 457 1.50 -12.18 1.69
N ASP A 458 1.74 -12.64 2.92
CA ASP A 458 1.91 -14.07 3.17
C ASP A 458 0.58 -14.79 2.89
N ALA A 459 0.56 -15.57 1.81
CA ALA A 459 -0.63 -16.24 1.30
C ALA A 459 -0.37 -17.73 1.07
N LYS A 460 -1.43 -18.52 1.25
CA LYS A 460 -1.42 -19.97 1.03
C LYS A 460 -2.49 -20.37 0.04
N LEU A 461 -2.10 -21.17 -0.94
CA LEU A 461 -3.00 -21.82 -1.88
C LEU A 461 -3.24 -23.26 -1.43
N THR A 462 -4.50 -23.66 -1.29
CA THR A 462 -4.89 -25.03 -0.94
C THR A 462 -5.85 -25.59 -1.99
N PHE A 463 -5.62 -26.82 -2.40
CA PHE A 463 -6.48 -27.56 -3.32
C PHE A 463 -7.25 -28.65 -2.58
N GLU A 464 -8.57 -28.52 -2.51
CA GLU A 464 -9.45 -29.47 -1.85
C GLU A 464 -10.23 -30.29 -2.87
N LEU A 465 -10.27 -31.61 -2.69
CA LEU A 465 -11.11 -32.48 -3.54
C LEU A 465 -12.58 -32.14 -3.32
N GLN A 466 -13.32 -31.91 -4.41
CA GLN A 466 -14.76 -31.87 -4.34
C GLN A 466 -15.34 -33.26 -4.01
N HIS A 467 -16.58 -33.28 -3.50
CA HIS A 467 -17.28 -34.51 -3.12
C HIS A 467 -17.46 -35.51 -4.29
N ASP A 468 -17.33 -35.05 -5.54
CA ASP A 468 -17.40 -35.87 -6.75
C ASP A 468 -16.06 -36.51 -7.16
N HIS A 469 -14.98 -36.25 -6.41
CA HIS A 469 -13.61 -36.73 -6.62
C HIS A 469 -12.98 -36.38 -7.99
N ALA A 470 -13.65 -35.59 -8.84
CA ALA A 470 -13.20 -35.34 -10.21
C ALA A 470 -12.40 -34.04 -10.34
N ARG A 471 -12.63 -33.06 -9.46
CA ARG A 471 -11.99 -31.74 -9.57
C ARG A 471 -11.62 -31.17 -8.21
N ARG A 472 -10.58 -30.34 -8.18
CA ARG A 472 -10.09 -29.70 -6.96
C ARG A 472 -10.55 -28.25 -6.90
N GLU A 473 -11.26 -27.89 -5.85
CA GLU A 473 -11.51 -26.50 -5.50
C GLU A 473 -10.19 -25.85 -5.06
N MET A 474 -9.94 -24.63 -5.53
CA MET A 474 -8.76 -23.86 -5.15
C MET A 474 -9.15 -22.79 -4.14
N LYS A 475 -8.57 -22.86 -2.93
CA LYS A 475 -8.74 -21.86 -1.88
C LYS A 475 -7.47 -21.04 -1.73
N LEU A 476 -7.59 -19.74 -1.97
CA LEU A 476 -6.58 -18.76 -1.59
C LEU A 476 -6.91 -18.28 -0.18
N SER A 477 -5.95 -18.46 0.73
CA SER A 477 -6.06 -18.10 2.14
C SER A 477 -4.95 -17.11 2.51
N GLY A 478 -5.28 -16.19 3.41
CA GLY A 478 -4.44 -15.10 3.89
C GLY A 478 -5.30 -14.12 4.67
N ASP A 479 -5.03 -12.82 4.57
CA ASP A 479 -5.93 -11.83 5.14
C ASP A 479 -7.34 -11.83 4.49
N GLU A 480 -8.31 -11.19 5.14
CA GLU A 480 -9.68 -11.08 4.60
C GLU A 480 -9.73 -10.41 3.21
N MET A 481 -8.71 -9.65 2.80
CA MET A 481 -8.70 -8.99 1.50
C MET A 481 -8.48 -10.00 0.36
N ILE A 482 -7.61 -10.97 0.56
CA ILE A 482 -7.24 -11.94 -0.49
C ILE A 482 -7.98 -13.27 -0.38
N ALA A 483 -8.60 -13.56 0.78
CA ALA A 483 -9.32 -14.81 0.99
C ALA A 483 -10.40 -15.01 -0.09
N ALA A 484 -10.32 -16.13 -0.81
CA ALA A 484 -11.21 -16.44 -1.92
C ALA A 484 -11.22 -17.93 -2.27
N THR A 485 -12.39 -18.39 -2.70
CA THR A 485 -12.59 -19.75 -3.21
C THR A 485 -12.84 -19.70 -4.71
N TYR A 486 -12.16 -20.58 -5.44
CA TYR A 486 -12.27 -20.69 -6.89
C TYR A 486 -12.64 -22.11 -7.30
N GLN A 487 -13.60 -22.20 -8.21
CA GLN A 487 -14.05 -23.45 -8.79
C GLN A 487 -13.29 -23.75 -10.09
N PRO A 488 -12.83 -24.98 -10.30
CA PRO A 488 -12.16 -25.38 -11.53
C PRO A 488 -13.13 -25.28 -12.71
N VAL A 489 -12.70 -24.62 -13.77
CA VAL A 489 -13.45 -24.43 -15.01
C VAL A 489 -12.65 -24.96 -16.19
N THR A 490 -13.36 -25.51 -17.18
CA THR A 490 -12.72 -25.88 -18.44
C THR A 490 -12.25 -24.61 -19.13
N GLU A 491 -10.97 -24.58 -19.52
CA GLU A 491 -10.45 -23.48 -20.31
C GLU A 491 -11.22 -23.40 -21.63
N PHE A 492 -11.79 -22.23 -21.90
CA PHE A 492 -12.48 -21.96 -23.14
C PHE A 492 -11.46 -21.40 -24.14
N VAL A 493 -11.16 -22.20 -25.17
CA VAL A 493 -10.36 -21.76 -26.32
C VAL A 493 -11.35 -21.37 -27.42
N PRO A 494 -11.65 -20.07 -27.59
CA PRO A 494 -12.63 -19.64 -28.57
C PRO A 494 -12.12 -19.87 -29.99
N SER A 495 -12.99 -20.33 -30.89
CA SER A 495 -12.70 -20.33 -32.33
C SER A 495 -12.56 -18.90 -32.86
N ALA A 496 -11.89 -18.73 -34.00
CA ALA A 496 -11.79 -17.42 -34.66
C ALA A 496 -13.16 -16.77 -34.91
N GLY A 497 -14.19 -17.59 -35.22
CA GLY A 497 -15.57 -17.13 -35.37
C GLY A 497 -16.20 -16.66 -34.06
N GLU A 498 -15.95 -17.35 -32.95
CA GLU A 498 -16.39 -16.93 -31.62
C GLU A 498 -15.66 -15.68 -31.13
N LEU A 499 -14.33 -15.59 -31.32
CA LEU A 499 -13.54 -14.39 -31.04
C LEU A 499 -14.05 -13.19 -31.84
N ALA A 500 -14.44 -13.39 -33.11
CA ALA A 500 -14.94 -12.31 -33.95
C ALA A 500 -16.19 -11.64 -33.36
N THR A 501 -17.00 -12.38 -32.58
CA THR A 501 -18.18 -11.82 -31.89
C THR A 501 -17.84 -10.81 -30.80
N TYR A 502 -16.62 -10.84 -30.26
CA TYR A 502 -16.12 -9.89 -29.26
C TYR A 502 -15.47 -8.66 -29.90
N THR A 503 -15.26 -8.64 -31.21
CA THR A 503 -14.67 -7.48 -31.90
C THR A 503 -15.69 -6.35 -32.07
N GLY A 504 -15.22 -5.12 -31.93
CA GLY A 504 -16.06 -3.94 -32.09
C GLY A 504 -15.58 -2.74 -31.28
N ASP A 505 -16.38 -1.69 -31.34
CA ASP A 505 -16.19 -0.48 -30.56
C ASP A 505 -17.26 -0.46 -29.46
N PHE A 506 -16.81 -0.41 -28.21
CA PHE A 506 -17.63 -0.51 -27.01
C PHE A 506 -17.46 0.77 -26.20
N LYS A 507 -18.57 1.47 -25.95
CA LYS A 507 -18.55 2.73 -25.19
C LYS A 507 -18.92 2.47 -23.74
N SER A 508 -18.17 3.07 -22.81
CA SER A 508 -18.55 3.20 -21.40
C SER A 508 -18.83 4.67 -21.09
N ASP A 509 -20.11 5.02 -20.91
CA ASP A 509 -20.51 6.38 -20.55
C ASP A 509 -20.03 6.75 -19.14
N GLU A 510 -19.91 5.79 -18.22
CA GLU A 510 -19.44 6.06 -16.85
C GLU A 510 -17.96 6.46 -16.84
N LEU A 511 -17.14 5.77 -17.65
CA LEU A 511 -15.71 6.01 -17.77
C LEU A 511 -15.34 7.06 -18.82
N GLY A 512 -16.28 7.46 -19.68
CA GLY A 512 -16.02 8.39 -20.78
C GLY A 512 -15.04 7.85 -21.84
N VAL A 513 -14.95 6.53 -21.98
CA VAL A 513 -13.94 5.85 -22.82
C VAL A 513 -14.59 5.00 -23.91
N LEU A 514 -13.91 4.92 -25.05
CA LEU A 514 -14.21 3.97 -26.12
C LEU A 514 -13.17 2.84 -26.12
N TYR A 515 -13.64 1.61 -25.92
CA TYR A 515 -12.84 0.40 -26.04
C TYR A 515 -12.93 -0.14 -27.45
N ARG A 516 -11.77 -0.35 -28.08
CA ARG A 516 -11.67 -0.94 -29.41
C ARG A 516 -11.07 -2.34 -29.30
N LEU A 517 -11.88 -3.36 -29.54
CA LEU A 517 -11.46 -4.75 -29.54
C LEU A 517 -11.30 -5.23 -30.98
N ARG A 518 -10.14 -5.78 -31.31
CA ARG A 518 -9.79 -6.31 -32.64
C ARG A 518 -9.04 -7.64 -32.48
N ILE A 519 -9.20 -8.54 -33.45
CA ILE A 519 -8.36 -9.73 -33.59
C ILE A 519 -7.15 -9.33 -34.43
N ILE A 520 -5.96 -9.76 -34.02
CA ILE A 520 -4.75 -9.68 -34.85
C ILE A 520 -4.13 -11.07 -34.96
N GLU A 521 -3.62 -11.42 -36.14
CA GLU A 521 -3.01 -12.73 -36.41
C GLU A 521 -1.60 -12.85 -35.83
N GLU A 522 -0.89 -11.72 -35.68
CA GLU A 522 0.40 -11.62 -34.98
C GLU A 522 0.43 -10.33 -34.14
N PHE A 523 0.75 -10.44 -32.85
CA PHE A 523 1.04 -9.26 -32.03
C PHE A 523 2.45 -8.74 -32.34
N HIS A 524 2.52 -7.80 -33.28
CA HIS A 524 3.61 -6.84 -33.30
C HIS A 524 3.20 -5.69 -32.37
N GLU A 525 3.95 -5.52 -31.29
CA GLU A 525 3.74 -4.41 -30.35
C GLU A 525 3.67 -3.11 -31.15
N PRO A 526 2.55 -2.37 -31.17
CA PRO A 526 2.49 -1.13 -31.93
C PRO A 526 3.41 -0.13 -31.25
N ASP A 527 4.24 0.56 -32.04
CA ASP A 527 4.84 1.83 -31.61
C ASP A 527 3.70 2.82 -31.35
N TYR A 528 3.10 2.78 -30.16
CA TYR A 528 2.20 3.83 -29.69
C TYR A 528 3.06 5.04 -29.29
N LEU A 529 3.65 5.67 -30.31
CA LEU A 529 3.99 7.08 -30.24
C LEU A 529 2.66 7.84 -30.15
N CYS A 530 2.41 8.42 -28.98
CA CYS A 530 1.59 9.61 -28.86
C CYS A 530 2.04 10.60 -29.97
N PRO A 531 1.15 11.26 -30.74
CA PRO A 531 1.58 12.17 -31.78
C PRO A 531 2.13 13.47 -31.17
N THR A 532 3.33 13.43 -30.60
CA THR A 532 4.15 14.63 -30.42
C THR A 532 4.78 14.95 -31.78
N ARG A 533 4.41 16.10 -32.33
CA ARG A 533 5.14 16.71 -33.46
C ARG A 533 6.64 16.79 -33.11
N TYR A 534 7.48 16.69 -34.14
CA TYR A 534 8.95 16.76 -34.21
C TYR A 534 9.68 15.40 -34.30
N GLY A 535 10.23 15.08 -35.49
CA GLY A 535 11.20 14.00 -35.73
C GLY A 535 12.66 14.50 -35.78
N PRO A 536 13.66 13.75 -36.30
CA PRO A 536 13.68 12.33 -36.68
C PRO A 536 14.81 11.46 -36.04
N GLN A 537 14.47 10.16 -35.85
CA GLN A 537 15.25 8.90 -36.00
C GLN A 537 16.53 8.58 -35.16
N SER A 538 16.46 7.49 -34.38
CA SER A 538 17.12 6.18 -34.64
C SER A 538 16.72 5.09 -33.59
N PRO A 539 16.96 3.78 -33.83
CA PRO A 539 16.06 2.70 -33.39
C PRO A 539 16.42 2.09 -32.02
N MET A 540 15.40 1.69 -31.24
CA MET A 540 15.58 0.77 -30.11
C MET A 540 14.52 -0.31 -30.09
N ASN A 541 14.99 -1.54 -29.86
CA ASN A 541 14.27 -2.80 -29.85
C ASN A 541 13.09 -2.83 -28.87
N SER A 542 11.95 -3.30 -29.37
CA SER A 542 10.69 -3.57 -28.67
C SER A 542 10.76 -4.76 -27.70
N ARG A 543 9.97 -4.71 -26.62
CA ARG A 543 9.55 -5.89 -25.84
C ARG A 543 8.19 -5.66 -25.16
N SER A 544 7.32 -6.61 -25.51
CA SER A 544 6.00 -7.01 -25.03
C SER A 544 5.61 -6.67 -23.60
N ALA A 545 4.51 -5.93 -23.45
CA ALA A 545 3.59 -6.03 -22.32
C ALA A 545 2.14 -6.28 -22.80
N THR A 546 1.68 -7.53 -22.72
CA THR A 546 0.26 -7.87 -22.91
C THR A 546 -0.52 -7.39 -21.68
N ARG A 547 -1.33 -6.34 -21.82
CA ARG A 547 -2.29 -5.91 -20.79
C ARG A 547 -3.63 -6.62 -21.04
N GLU A 548 -3.94 -7.63 -20.23
CA GLU A 548 -5.30 -8.18 -20.15
C GLU A 548 -6.15 -7.31 -19.22
N ALA A 549 -7.31 -6.84 -19.72
CA ALA A 549 -8.32 -6.19 -18.89
C ALA A 549 -9.30 -7.24 -18.35
N LEU A 550 -9.40 -7.35 -17.03
CA LEU A 550 -10.49 -8.06 -16.35
C LEU A 550 -11.74 -7.18 -16.36
N PHE A 551 -12.74 -7.57 -17.13
CA PHE A 551 -14.07 -6.95 -17.10
C PHE A 551 -14.88 -7.52 -15.93
N SER A 552 -15.07 -6.77 -14.85
CA SER A 552 -16.10 -7.07 -13.85
C SER A 552 -17.34 -6.20 -14.12
N SER A 553 -18.53 -6.81 -14.10
CA SER A 553 -19.91 -6.30 -14.11
C SER A 553 -20.31 -4.99 -14.84
N GLN A 554 -19.45 -4.32 -15.63
CA GLN A 554 -19.83 -3.12 -16.38
C GLN A 554 -20.56 -3.49 -17.68
N LYS A 555 -21.82 -3.06 -17.83
CA LYS A 555 -22.58 -3.18 -19.08
C LYS A 555 -22.01 -2.23 -20.14
N MET A 556 -21.05 -2.71 -20.92
CA MET A 556 -20.62 -2.05 -22.14
C MET A 556 -21.69 -2.17 -23.23
N LYS A 557 -21.94 -1.09 -23.97
CA LYS A 557 -22.83 -1.12 -25.14
C LYS A 557 -21.98 -1.04 -26.41
N ARG A 558 -22.31 -1.88 -27.39
CA ARG A 558 -21.75 -1.79 -28.74
C ARG A 558 -22.19 -0.45 -29.34
N ALA A 559 -21.25 0.32 -29.87
CA ALA A 559 -21.56 1.59 -30.53
C ALA A 559 -22.44 1.35 -31.77
N ALA A 560 -23.41 2.22 -32.02
CA ALA A 560 -24.29 2.15 -33.18
C ALA A 560 -23.58 2.75 -34.41
N SER A 561 -23.14 1.88 -35.33
CA SER A 561 -22.53 2.20 -36.63
C SER A 561 -21.18 2.96 -36.59
N PRO A 562 -20.20 2.61 -37.46
CA PRO A 562 -18.92 3.32 -37.58
C PRO A 562 -19.06 4.81 -37.96
N ASP A 563 -20.15 5.20 -38.62
CA ASP A 563 -20.29 6.53 -39.24
C ASP A 563 -20.86 7.61 -38.30
N SER A 564 -21.33 7.24 -37.11
CA SER A 564 -21.92 8.20 -36.15
C SER A 564 -20.89 8.90 -35.23
N ILE A 565 -19.62 8.48 -35.28
CA ILE A 565 -18.58 8.94 -34.34
C ILE A 565 -17.85 10.21 -34.83
N SER A 566 -18.09 10.65 -36.07
CA SER A 566 -17.42 11.81 -36.68
C SER A 566 -17.87 13.19 -36.17
N THR A 567 -18.79 13.26 -35.19
CA THR A 567 -19.39 14.53 -34.72
C THR A 567 -19.20 14.83 -33.23
N LEU A 568 -18.42 14.06 -32.49
CA LEU A 568 -18.09 14.39 -31.09
C LEU A 568 -16.91 15.37 -31.06
N ALA A 569 -17.22 16.64 -30.74
CA ALA A 569 -16.27 17.75 -30.63
C ALA A 569 -15.42 17.74 -29.35
N GLU A 570 -15.36 16.62 -28.63
CA GLU A 570 -14.54 16.47 -27.41
C GLU A 570 -13.61 15.25 -27.55
N PRO A 571 -12.36 15.33 -27.08
CA PRO A 571 -11.40 14.23 -27.18
C PRO A 571 -11.87 13.08 -26.28
N VAL A 572 -12.42 12.03 -26.87
CA VAL A 572 -12.72 10.77 -26.17
C VAL A 572 -11.42 9.96 -26.10
N ALA A 573 -10.96 9.63 -24.89
CA ALA A 573 -9.85 8.71 -24.71
C ALA A 573 -10.20 7.35 -25.35
N SER A 574 -9.29 6.81 -26.17
CA SER A 574 -9.47 5.52 -26.85
C SER A 574 -8.48 4.49 -26.32
N ASN A 575 -8.98 3.42 -25.71
CA ASN A 575 -8.16 2.28 -25.28
C ASN A 575 -8.32 1.14 -26.28
N SER A 576 -7.21 0.69 -26.88
CA SER A 576 -7.19 -0.45 -27.80
C SER A 576 -6.72 -1.70 -27.05
N TYR A 577 -7.54 -2.75 -27.10
CA TYR A 577 -7.19 -4.05 -26.52
C TYR A 577 -7.09 -5.07 -27.64
N VAL A 578 -6.07 -5.91 -27.57
CA VAL A 578 -5.82 -6.96 -28.55
C VAL A 578 -6.40 -8.27 -28.03
N LEU A 579 -7.20 -8.94 -28.87
CA LEU A 579 -7.52 -10.35 -28.70
C LEU A 579 -6.56 -11.16 -29.58
N GLN A 580 -5.80 -12.07 -28.97
CA GLN A 580 -4.87 -12.95 -29.67
C GLN A 580 -5.51 -14.34 -29.84
N ASN A 581 -5.36 -14.93 -31.03
CA ASN A 581 -5.77 -16.31 -31.32
C ASN A 581 -4.89 -17.32 -30.58
#